data_AF-A0A172TE12-F1
#
_entry.id   AF-A0A172TE12-F1
#
_cell.length_a   1.000
_cell.length_b   1.000
_cell.length_c   1.000
_cell.angle_alpha   90.00
_cell.angle_beta   90.00
_cell.angle_gamma   90.00
#
_symmetry.space_group_name_H-M   'P 1'
#
loop_
_entity.id
_entity.type
_entity.pdbx_description
1 polymer ?
#
loop_
_entity_poly.entity_id
_entity_poly.type
_entity_poly.pdbx_seq_one_letter_code
_entity_poly.pdbx_strand_id
1 'polypeptide(L)'
;MPEIELQVHLAERMTMPKIHIEVELTENGFYRNGCVEEFFTEPMAVQDVHRYNAHYQAETRSWDVTKLDQDLAVSHTKWTESTLELTSVSQAPQKTLLILMESPHNDEYTYLDAEGAEVRIPVVGDRALAVGRIAQARPVRPANGQTGAHMDKWLETVLQAVDWPETASFRVIVGNPIQFQTSLHAIHGGTLSKKPFAQLRDRVWMALWGVDEIQSDFHGRLTAYNPDLILNGCTSVPKSLVDEALRAQYGGNSESPWCYRVAHPYAWFTPGNRRLTRLTLD
;
A
#
# COMPACT_ATOMS: atom_id res chain seq x y z
N MET A 1 15.60 -26.76 -1.20
CA MET A 1 14.89 -25.50 -0.93
C MET A 1 13.49 -25.90 -0.52
N PRO A 2 12.91 -25.27 0.50
CA PRO A 2 11.57 -25.58 0.97
C PRO A 2 10.58 -25.33 -0.17
N GLU A 3 9.67 -26.26 -0.39
CA GLU A 3 8.60 -26.08 -1.35
C GLU A 3 7.43 -25.43 -0.62
N ILE A 4 6.98 -24.27 -1.12
CA ILE A 4 5.77 -23.63 -0.64
C ILE A 4 4.67 -24.14 -1.55
N GLU A 5 3.66 -24.82 -1.01
CA GLU A 5 2.41 -25.03 -1.75
C GLU A 5 1.42 -23.95 -1.29
N LEU A 6 0.88 -23.21 -2.25
CA LEU A 6 -0.12 -22.17 -2.01
C LEU A 6 -1.35 -22.58 -2.79
N GLN A 7 -2.40 -22.97 -2.07
CA GLN A 7 -3.72 -23.18 -2.65
C GLN A 7 -4.60 -22.01 -2.21
N VAL A 8 -5.08 -21.23 -3.18
CA VAL A 8 -6.02 -20.13 -2.93
C VAL A 8 -7.38 -20.61 -3.36
N HIS A 9 -8.27 -20.81 -2.39
CA HIS A 9 -9.65 -21.18 -2.60
C HIS A 9 -10.51 -19.93 -2.42
N LEU A 10 -11.18 -19.48 -3.48
CA LEU A 10 -12.19 -18.43 -3.37
C LEU A 10 -13.49 -19.08 -2.91
N ALA A 11 -13.97 -18.75 -1.71
CA ALA A 11 -15.25 -19.28 -1.25
C ALA A 11 -16.38 -18.70 -2.12
N GLU A 12 -17.17 -19.57 -2.75
CA GLU A 12 -18.31 -19.15 -3.54
C GLU A 12 -19.36 -18.45 -2.65
N ARG A 13 -19.72 -17.23 -3.05
CA ARG A 13 -20.83 -16.40 -2.54
C ARG A 13 -20.60 -15.68 -1.21
N MET A 14 -20.08 -14.46 -1.28
CA MET A 14 -20.54 -13.29 -0.53
C MET A 14 -20.12 -12.01 -1.28
N THR A 15 -20.72 -10.86 -0.95
CA THR A 15 -20.49 -9.53 -1.55
C THR A 15 -19.04 -9.01 -1.48
N MET A 16 -18.16 -9.75 -0.83
CA MET A 16 -16.71 -9.80 -1.02
C MET A 16 -16.33 -11.28 -0.89
N PRO A 17 -15.52 -11.87 -1.79
CA PRO A 17 -15.13 -13.27 -1.67
C PRO A 17 -14.40 -13.48 -0.34
N LYS A 18 -14.84 -14.47 0.47
CA LYS A 18 -13.98 -14.95 1.56
C LYS A 18 -12.82 -15.68 0.89
N ILE A 19 -11.64 -15.05 0.87
CA ILE A 19 -10.46 -15.64 0.27
C ILE A 19 -9.82 -16.54 1.33
N HIS A 20 -9.91 -17.84 1.10
CA HIS A 20 -9.26 -18.84 1.91
C HIS A 20 -7.90 -19.16 1.30
N ILE A 21 -6.83 -18.91 2.05
CA ILE A 21 -5.47 -19.21 1.61
C ILE A 21 -4.91 -20.30 2.51
N GLU A 22 -4.69 -21.47 1.92
CA GLU A 22 -3.93 -22.53 2.54
C GLU A 22 -2.47 -22.37 2.13
N VAL A 23 -1.63 -22.07 3.12
CA VAL A 23 -0.18 -22.00 2.95
C VAL A 23 0.44 -23.21 3.62
N GLU A 24 0.99 -24.12 2.83
CA GLU A 24 1.85 -25.19 3.35
C GLU A 24 3.32 -24.80 3.14
N LEU A 25 4.05 -24.62 4.25
CA LEU A 25 5.49 -24.34 4.26
C LEU A 25 6.24 -25.60 4.72
N THR A 26 7.02 -26.21 3.84
CA THR A 26 7.81 -27.40 4.19
C THR A 26 9.26 -27.04 4.50
N GLU A 27 9.62 -26.81 5.78
CA GLU A 27 11.04 -26.72 6.17
C GLU A 27 11.34 -27.14 7.62
N ASN A 28 12.21 -28.13 7.79
CA ASN A 28 13.06 -28.42 8.98
C ASN A 28 12.48 -28.14 10.40
N GLY A 29 11.20 -28.48 10.65
CA GLY A 29 10.69 -28.68 12.01
C GLY A 29 9.95 -27.51 12.67
N PHE A 30 9.67 -26.41 11.97
CA PHE A 30 8.70 -25.40 12.46
C PHE A 30 7.47 -25.38 11.57
N TYR A 31 6.48 -26.16 11.99
CA TYR A 31 5.20 -26.34 11.32
C TYR A 31 4.13 -25.44 11.97
N ARG A 32 3.39 -24.70 11.14
CA ARG A 32 2.02 -24.32 11.47
C ARG A 32 1.21 -24.43 10.17
N ASN A 33 0.41 -25.48 10.05
CA ASN A 33 -0.80 -25.41 9.23
C ASN A 33 -1.68 -24.34 9.86
N GLY A 34 -1.51 -23.11 9.38
CA GLY A 34 -2.36 -21.99 9.74
C GLY A 34 -3.38 -21.82 8.64
N CYS A 35 -4.61 -22.25 8.89
CA CYS A 35 -5.74 -21.69 8.19
C CYS A 35 -5.91 -20.27 8.75
N VAL A 36 -5.78 -19.24 7.91
CA VAL A 36 -6.17 -17.89 8.32
C VAL A 36 -7.50 -17.58 7.69
N GLU A 37 -8.53 -18.00 8.40
CA GLU A 37 -9.89 -17.59 8.08
C GLU A 37 -9.99 -16.08 8.28
N GLU A 38 -10.70 -15.42 7.38
CA GLU A 38 -11.12 -14.02 7.53
C GLU A 38 -10.00 -12.96 7.46
N PHE A 39 -8.78 -13.32 7.03
CA PHE A 39 -7.67 -12.35 6.88
C PHE A 39 -7.90 -11.31 5.77
N PHE A 40 -8.59 -11.72 4.71
CA PHE A 40 -8.89 -10.89 3.53
C PHE A 40 -10.33 -10.39 3.57
N THR A 41 -10.73 -9.83 4.70
CA THR A 41 -12.06 -9.26 4.92
C THR A 41 -11.97 -7.75 5.01
N GLU A 42 -13.04 -7.04 4.67
CA GLU A 42 -13.10 -5.57 4.72
C GLU A 42 -12.57 -4.97 6.05
N PRO A 43 -12.84 -5.53 7.25
CA PRO A 43 -12.25 -5.05 8.51
C PRO A 43 -10.72 -5.14 8.61
N MET A 44 -10.08 -5.94 7.75
CA MET A 44 -8.62 -6.13 7.67
C MET A 44 -7.96 -5.28 6.58
N ALA A 45 -8.75 -4.54 5.80
CA ALA A 45 -8.26 -3.66 4.76
C ALA A 45 -7.59 -2.40 5.37
N VAL A 46 -6.34 -2.16 5.03
CA VAL A 46 -5.63 -0.91 5.32
C VAL A 46 -6.07 0.13 4.30
N GLN A 47 -6.92 1.04 4.76
CA GLN A 47 -7.54 2.08 3.96
C GLN A 47 -6.52 3.12 3.48
N ASP A 48 -6.69 3.59 2.25
CA ASP A 48 -5.89 4.68 1.70
C ASP A 48 -6.10 5.97 2.50
N VAL A 49 -5.07 6.80 2.62
CA VAL A 49 -5.13 8.04 3.42
C VAL A 49 -4.62 9.25 2.67
N HIS A 50 -5.33 10.38 2.79
CA HIS A 50 -4.75 11.69 2.51
C HIS A 50 -3.81 12.05 3.65
N ARG A 51 -2.52 12.10 3.35
CA ARG A 51 -1.47 12.19 4.37
C ARG A 51 -0.66 13.47 4.33
N TYR A 52 -0.55 14.10 3.17
CA TYR A 52 0.22 15.33 3.00
C TYR A 52 -0.52 16.31 2.11
N ASN A 53 -0.19 17.59 2.29
CA ASN A 53 -0.36 18.61 1.27
C ASN A 53 1.02 18.93 0.70
N ALA A 54 1.14 19.02 -0.61
CA ALA A 54 2.39 19.39 -1.28
C ALA A 54 2.14 20.63 -2.14
N HIS A 55 2.91 21.69 -1.92
CA HIS A 55 2.81 22.94 -2.65
C HIS A 55 4.12 23.25 -3.38
N TYR A 56 4.05 23.47 -4.68
CA TYR A 56 5.20 23.88 -5.48
C TYR A 56 5.39 25.39 -5.43
N GLN A 57 6.54 25.81 -4.91
CA GLN A 57 6.95 27.21 -4.83
C GLN A 57 7.76 27.57 -6.08
N ALA A 58 7.14 28.35 -6.99
CA ALA A 58 7.76 28.67 -8.28
C ALA A 58 9.02 29.54 -8.14
N GLU A 59 9.08 30.42 -7.14
CA GLU A 59 10.23 31.32 -6.93
C GLU A 59 11.50 30.56 -6.55
N THR A 60 11.36 29.55 -5.69
CA THR A 60 12.46 28.72 -5.17
C THR A 60 12.64 27.43 -5.95
N ARG A 61 11.69 27.10 -6.83
CA ARG A 61 11.61 25.82 -7.55
C ARG A 61 11.65 24.62 -6.62
N SER A 62 11.04 24.75 -5.44
CA SER A 62 11.02 23.71 -4.42
C SER A 62 9.60 23.31 -4.06
N TRP A 63 9.47 22.12 -3.46
CA TRP A 63 8.23 21.64 -2.87
C TRP A 63 8.24 21.92 -1.38
N ASP A 64 7.10 22.39 -0.86
CA ASP A 64 6.78 22.44 0.55
C ASP A 64 5.76 21.34 0.84
N VAL A 65 6.16 20.33 1.62
CA VAL A 65 5.31 19.20 1.97
C VAL A 65 4.92 19.28 3.45
N THR A 66 3.65 19.59 3.67
CA THR A 66 3.06 19.61 5.00
C THR A 66 2.38 18.27 5.29
N LYS A 67 2.84 17.58 6.34
CA LYS A 67 2.18 16.38 6.86
C LYS A 67 0.91 16.76 7.62
N LEU A 68 -0.18 16.04 7.37
CA LEU A 68 -1.43 16.23 8.11
C LEU A 68 -1.37 15.53 9.47
N ASP A 69 -2.07 16.10 10.44
CA ASP A 69 -2.23 15.46 11.75
C ASP A 69 -2.94 14.11 11.60
N GLN A 70 -2.58 13.15 12.43
CA GLN A 70 -3.03 11.77 12.32
C GLN A 70 -4.54 11.63 12.53
N ASP A 71 -5.13 12.50 13.35
CA ASP A 71 -6.58 12.55 13.58
C ASP A 71 -7.35 13.20 12.41
N LEU A 72 -6.64 13.94 11.55
CA LEU A 72 -7.17 14.53 10.32
C LEU A 72 -6.88 13.66 9.08
N ALA A 73 -6.09 12.59 9.22
CA ALA A 73 -5.83 11.65 8.15
C ALA A 73 -7.12 10.86 7.89
N VAL A 74 -7.86 11.31 6.89
CA VAL A 74 -9.20 10.81 6.59
C VAL A 74 -9.13 9.41 5.99
N SER A 75 -9.40 8.39 6.81
CA SER A 75 -9.72 7.02 6.40
C SER A 75 -11.20 6.97 6.06
N HIS A 76 -11.56 7.23 4.80
CA HIS A 76 -12.93 7.03 4.34
C HIS A 76 -12.94 6.02 3.20
N THR A 77 -13.58 4.89 3.50
CA THR A 77 -13.82 3.72 2.65
C THR A 77 -14.57 4.03 1.36
N LYS A 78 -15.18 5.21 1.24
CA LYS A 78 -15.76 5.72 -0.02
C LYS A 78 -15.60 7.23 -0.03
N TRP A 79 -14.57 7.72 -0.71
CA TRP A 79 -14.44 9.14 -1.03
C TRP A 79 -15.69 9.54 -1.83
N THR A 80 -16.64 10.16 -1.15
CA THR A 80 -17.83 10.77 -1.74
C THR A 80 -17.55 12.27 -1.83
N GLU A 81 -18.16 12.97 -2.78
CA GLU A 81 -17.91 14.42 -2.97
C GLU A 81 -18.07 15.24 -1.67
N SER A 82 -18.88 14.78 -0.71
CA SER A 82 -19.07 15.44 0.58
C SER A 82 -17.83 15.50 1.48
N THR A 83 -16.84 14.61 1.33
CA THR A 83 -15.60 14.68 2.14
C THR A 83 -14.59 15.70 1.63
N LEU A 84 -14.78 16.26 0.43
CA LEU A 84 -14.03 17.41 -0.07
C LEU A 84 -14.37 18.70 0.68
N GLU A 85 -15.53 18.77 1.35
CA GLU A 85 -16.01 19.99 2.03
C GLU A 85 -15.36 20.21 3.41
N LEU A 86 -14.80 19.16 4.03
CA LEU A 86 -14.31 19.20 5.42
C LEU A 86 -12.91 19.81 5.59
N THR A 87 -12.13 20.00 4.52
CA THR A 87 -10.87 20.75 4.55
C THR A 87 -11.07 22.18 4.07
N SER A 88 -11.98 22.91 4.73
CA SER A 88 -12.28 24.31 4.45
C SER A 88 -11.18 25.24 4.97
N VAL A 89 -9.99 25.16 4.38
CA VAL A 89 -9.00 26.25 4.40
C VAL A 89 -8.62 26.59 2.95
N SER A 90 -9.48 27.41 2.33
CA SER A 90 -9.14 28.43 1.33
C SER A 90 -8.51 28.02 -0.03
N GLN A 91 -9.39 27.91 -1.04
CA GLN A 91 -9.42 28.71 -2.29
C GLN A 91 -8.73 28.30 -3.61
N ALA A 92 -8.27 27.06 -3.81
CA ALA A 92 -8.09 26.53 -5.17
C ALA A 92 -8.42 25.03 -5.24
N PRO A 93 -8.94 24.53 -6.36
CA PRO A 93 -9.07 23.08 -6.55
C PRO A 93 -7.68 22.45 -6.44
N GLN A 94 -7.46 21.64 -5.40
CA GLN A 94 -6.21 20.92 -5.23
C GLN A 94 -6.17 19.73 -6.18
N LYS A 95 -5.08 19.63 -6.92
CA LYS A 95 -4.77 18.45 -7.73
C LYS A 95 -4.52 17.24 -6.84
N THR A 96 -4.64 16.05 -7.37
CA THR A 96 -4.44 14.80 -6.61
C THR A 96 -3.15 14.13 -7.01
N LEU A 97 -2.28 13.91 -6.03
CA LEU A 97 -1.08 13.09 -6.17
C LEU A 97 -1.34 11.77 -5.46
N LEU A 98 -1.35 10.67 -6.20
CA LEU A 98 -1.52 9.33 -5.66
C LEU A 98 -0.17 8.60 -5.60
N ILE A 99 0.22 8.15 -4.41
CA ILE A 99 1.40 7.30 -4.21
C ILE A 99 0.91 5.88 -3.95
N LEU A 100 1.23 4.98 -4.87
CA LEU A 100 0.90 3.56 -4.77
C LEU A 100 2.06 2.76 -4.18
N MET A 101 1.77 1.95 -3.17
CA MET A 101 2.71 1.00 -2.56
C MET A 101 2.16 -0.42 -2.69
N GLU A 102 3.02 -1.45 -2.67
CA GLU A 102 2.64 -2.80 -3.11
C GLU A 102 1.38 -3.38 -2.46
N SER A 103 1.39 -3.48 -1.15
CA SER A 103 0.34 -4.01 -0.29
C SER A 103 0.77 -3.73 1.14
N PRO A 104 -0.14 -3.80 2.10
CA PRO A 104 0.22 -3.53 3.47
C PRO A 104 1.36 -4.34 4.07
N HIS A 105 2.14 -3.66 4.91
CA HIS A 105 3.27 -4.22 5.64
C HIS A 105 2.90 -4.51 7.10
N ASN A 106 3.77 -5.23 7.81
CA ASN A 106 3.51 -5.62 9.20
C ASN A 106 3.26 -4.43 10.13
N ASP A 107 3.98 -3.32 9.91
CA ASP A 107 3.88 -2.10 10.72
C ASP A 107 2.55 -1.36 10.49
N GLU A 108 1.79 -1.73 9.46
CA GLU A 108 0.48 -1.14 9.13
C GLU A 108 -0.66 -1.84 9.85
N TYR A 109 -0.34 -2.75 10.77
CA TYR A 109 -1.28 -3.42 11.66
C TYR A 109 -0.82 -3.34 13.12
N THR A 110 -1.79 -3.27 14.02
CA THR A 110 -1.60 -3.58 15.44
C THR A 110 -2.03 -5.01 15.68
N TYR A 111 -1.14 -5.82 16.26
CA TYR A 111 -1.45 -7.20 16.64
C TYR A 111 -1.83 -7.26 18.10
N LEU A 112 -2.89 -8.01 18.42
CA LEU A 112 -3.40 -8.19 19.78
C LEU A 112 -3.47 -9.69 20.12
N ASP A 113 -3.26 -10.02 21.39
CA ASP A 113 -3.51 -11.37 21.91
C ASP A 113 -4.99 -11.58 22.29
N ALA A 114 -5.32 -12.75 22.83
CA ALA A 114 -6.69 -13.14 23.15
C ALA A 114 -7.31 -12.24 24.22
N GLU A 115 -6.49 -11.64 25.08
CA GLU A 115 -6.87 -10.69 26.10
C GLU A 115 -6.93 -9.24 25.57
N GLY A 116 -6.59 -9.02 24.30
CA GLY A 116 -6.58 -7.72 23.65
C GLY A 116 -5.34 -6.87 23.93
N ALA A 117 -4.28 -7.46 24.49
CA ALA A 117 -3.01 -6.76 24.72
C ALA A 117 -2.14 -6.75 23.46
N GLU A 118 -1.41 -5.66 23.22
CA GLU A 118 -0.54 -5.52 22.05
C GLU A 118 0.58 -6.57 22.04
N VAL A 119 0.68 -7.30 20.93
CA VAL A 119 1.73 -8.27 20.66
C VAL A 119 2.77 -7.64 19.75
N ARG A 120 4.00 -7.52 20.24
CA ARG A 120 5.14 -7.06 19.45
C ARG A 120 5.95 -8.26 18.96
N ILE A 121 6.11 -8.38 17.65
CA ILE A 121 7.01 -9.36 17.06
C ILE A 121 8.43 -8.81 17.18
N PRO A 122 9.32 -9.45 17.95
CA PRO A 122 10.64 -8.88 18.20
C PRO A 122 11.54 -9.02 16.97
N VAL A 123 12.42 -8.03 16.75
CA VAL A 123 13.45 -8.10 15.72
C VAL A 123 14.44 -9.23 16.03
N VAL A 124 14.77 -9.42 17.31
CA VAL A 124 15.66 -10.48 17.83
C VAL A 124 14.95 -11.22 18.95
N GLY A 125 14.94 -12.56 18.88
CA GLY A 125 14.31 -13.42 19.89
C GLY A 125 13.34 -14.43 19.28
N ASP A 126 12.50 -15.00 20.13
CA ASP A 126 11.52 -16.03 19.73
C ASP A 126 10.30 -15.40 19.03
N ARG A 127 10.42 -15.25 17.71
CA ARG A 127 9.33 -14.74 16.87
C ARG A 127 8.16 -15.71 16.77
N ALA A 128 8.42 -17.01 16.83
CA ALA A 128 7.37 -18.03 16.74
C ALA A 128 6.44 -17.94 17.96
N LEU A 129 7.00 -17.73 19.15
CA LEU A 129 6.21 -17.47 20.36
C LEU A 129 5.38 -16.19 20.23
N ALA A 130 5.97 -15.09 19.76
CA ALA A 130 5.24 -13.83 19.58
C ALA A 130 4.07 -13.97 18.59
N VAL A 131 4.34 -14.54 17.42
CA VAL A 131 3.31 -14.85 16.41
C VAL A 131 2.25 -15.81 16.95
N GLY A 132 2.66 -16.80 17.75
CA GLY A 132 1.77 -17.76 18.39
C GLY A 132 0.73 -17.12 19.31
N ARG A 133 1.01 -15.92 19.83
CA ARG A 133 0.11 -15.15 20.69
C ARG A 133 -0.86 -14.24 19.93
N ILE A 134 -0.64 -14.00 18.64
CA ILE A 134 -1.50 -13.10 17.86
C ILE A 134 -2.87 -13.77 17.70
N ALA A 135 -3.90 -13.15 18.27
CA ALA A 135 -5.30 -13.55 18.13
C ALA A 135 -6.07 -12.63 17.18
N GLN A 136 -5.68 -11.34 17.11
CA GLN A 136 -6.30 -10.35 16.23
C GLN A 136 -5.23 -9.46 15.59
N ALA A 137 -5.49 -9.00 14.37
CA ALA A 137 -4.77 -7.90 13.75
C ALA A 137 -5.77 -6.77 13.46
N ARG A 138 -5.35 -5.52 13.60
CA ARG A 138 -6.17 -4.33 13.32
C ARG A 138 -5.42 -3.42 12.35
N PRO A 139 -6.01 -3.06 11.20
CA PRO A 139 -5.35 -2.15 10.27
C PRO A 139 -5.15 -0.79 10.92
N VAL A 140 -4.03 -0.14 10.61
CA VAL A 140 -3.67 1.19 11.09
C VAL A 140 -3.80 2.18 9.95
N ARG A 141 -2.86 2.16 8.99
CA ARG A 141 -2.84 2.99 7.78
C ARG A 141 -1.64 2.64 6.88
N PRO A 142 -1.66 3.03 5.59
CA PRO A 142 -0.54 2.84 4.70
C PRO A 142 0.66 3.72 5.07
N ALA A 143 1.84 3.23 4.72
CA ALA A 143 3.15 3.77 5.06
C ALA A 143 3.31 4.00 6.57
N ASN A 144 2.84 3.10 7.42
CA ASN A 144 3.15 3.21 8.85
C ASN A 144 4.62 2.80 9.15
N GLY A 145 5.14 3.16 10.32
CA GLY A 145 6.50 2.81 10.73
C GLY A 145 7.60 3.44 9.87
N GLN A 146 8.62 2.65 9.50
CA GLN A 146 9.81 3.13 8.78
C GLN A 146 9.50 3.66 7.37
N THR A 147 8.56 3.02 6.66
CA THR A 147 8.13 3.49 5.33
C THR A 147 7.58 4.92 5.42
N GLY A 148 6.77 5.19 6.43
CA GLY A 148 6.25 6.54 6.71
C GLY A 148 7.32 7.55 7.06
N ALA A 149 8.26 7.17 7.93
CA ALA A 149 9.36 8.05 8.31
C ALA A 149 10.25 8.42 7.10
N HIS A 150 10.45 7.49 6.16
CA HIS A 150 11.16 7.78 4.92
C HIS A 150 10.36 8.67 3.96
N MET A 151 9.04 8.49 3.88
CA MET A 151 8.19 9.41 3.12
C MET A 151 8.25 10.83 3.70
N ASP A 152 8.05 10.97 5.01
CA ASP A 152 8.10 12.25 5.73
C ASP A 152 9.43 12.98 5.45
N LYS A 153 10.54 12.24 5.37
CA LYS A 153 11.87 12.81 5.17
C LYS A 153 12.21 13.12 3.72
N TRP A 154 11.72 12.34 2.76
CA TRP A 154 12.26 12.34 1.39
C TRP A 154 11.25 12.68 0.30
N LEU A 155 9.96 12.81 0.62
CA LEU A 155 8.93 13.07 -0.37
C LEU A 155 9.22 14.36 -1.17
N GLU A 156 9.59 15.46 -0.52
CA GLU A 156 9.98 16.71 -1.20
C GLU A 156 11.08 16.48 -2.25
N THR A 157 12.11 15.69 -1.89
CA THR A 157 13.21 15.37 -2.81
C THR A 157 12.75 14.51 -3.99
N VAL A 158 11.81 13.59 -3.76
CA VAL A 158 11.21 12.80 -4.84
C VAL A 158 10.39 13.69 -5.77
N LEU A 159 9.59 14.61 -5.21
CA LEU A 159 8.77 15.54 -6.00
C LEU A 159 9.60 16.54 -6.79
N GLN A 160 10.79 16.93 -6.33
CA GLN A 160 11.71 17.75 -7.12
C GLN A 160 12.17 17.10 -8.44
N ALA A 161 12.06 15.77 -8.57
CA ALA A 161 12.38 15.05 -9.80
C ALA A 161 11.20 15.00 -10.80
N VAL A 162 10.01 15.47 -10.40
CA VAL A 162 8.86 15.57 -11.29
C VAL A 162 8.99 16.85 -12.12
N ASP A 163 8.95 16.71 -13.44
CA ASP A 163 8.84 17.85 -14.34
C ASP A 163 7.39 18.33 -14.35
N TRP A 164 7.07 19.29 -13.48
CA TRP A 164 5.72 19.83 -13.35
C TRP A 164 5.66 21.30 -13.79
N PRO A 165 4.75 21.67 -14.72
CA PRO A 165 4.53 23.04 -15.11
C PRO A 165 3.75 23.76 -14.01
N GLU A 166 4.37 24.84 -13.51
CA GLU A 166 3.76 25.90 -12.71
C GLU A 166 3.38 25.57 -11.26
N THR A 167 2.94 26.60 -10.54
CA THR A 167 2.48 26.58 -9.13
C THR A 167 1.35 25.57 -8.96
N ALA A 168 1.67 24.40 -8.44
CA ALA A 168 0.73 23.32 -8.22
C ALA A 168 0.58 23.03 -6.72
N SER A 169 -0.65 22.82 -6.29
CA SER A 169 -0.96 22.32 -4.95
C SER A 169 -1.61 20.96 -5.08
N PHE A 170 -1.04 19.98 -4.39
CA PHE A 170 -1.49 18.62 -4.37
C PHE A 170 -1.99 18.21 -3.00
N ARG A 171 -3.14 17.55 -2.97
CA ARG A 171 -3.44 16.58 -1.90
C ARG A 171 -2.70 15.28 -2.22
N VAL A 172 -1.96 14.75 -1.26
CA VAL A 172 -1.19 13.52 -1.43
C VAL A 172 -1.91 12.36 -0.76
N ILE A 173 -2.45 11.48 -1.59
CA ILE A 173 -3.07 10.22 -1.17
C ILE A 173 -2.00 9.13 -1.21
N VAL A 174 -1.89 8.37 -0.13
CA VAL A 174 -1.05 7.18 -0.03
C VAL A 174 -1.96 5.98 0.03
N GLY A 175 -1.78 5.04 -0.89
CA GLY A 175 -2.66 3.88 -1.01
C GLY A 175 -1.93 2.62 -1.47
N ASN A 176 -2.63 1.50 -1.32
CA ASN A 176 -2.16 0.20 -1.81
C ASN A 176 -3.09 -0.31 -2.92
N PRO A 177 -2.59 -0.86 -4.04
CA PRO A 177 -3.43 -1.53 -5.03
C PRO A 177 -4.23 -2.67 -4.40
N ILE A 178 -3.61 -3.46 -3.52
CA ILE A 178 -4.28 -4.46 -2.68
C ILE A 178 -4.25 -3.95 -1.24
N GLN A 179 -5.41 -3.71 -0.63
CA GLN A 179 -5.52 -3.17 0.74
C GLN A 179 -5.29 -4.21 1.85
N PHE A 180 -4.85 -5.42 1.53
CA PHE A 180 -4.62 -6.51 2.49
C PHE A 180 -3.15 -6.90 2.58
N GLN A 181 -2.68 -7.27 3.77
CA GLN A 181 -1.29 -7.63 4.00
C GLN A 181 -0.87 -8.96 3.34
N THR A 182 -0.40 -8.89 2.11
CA THR A 182 0.01 -10.07 1.32
C THR A 182 1.26 -10.76 1.85
N SER A 183 2.06 -10.08 2.69
CA SER A 183 3.25 -10.67 3.31
C SER A 183 2.95 -11.75 4.34
N LEU A 184 1.72 -11.79 4.87
CA LEU A 184 1.31 -12.74 5.90
C LEU A 184 2.25 -12.76 7.13
N HIS A 185 2.85 -11.61 7.48
CA HIS A 185 3.83 -11.51 8.56
C HIS A 185 3.28 -12.00 9.91
N ALA A 186 2.00 -11.75 10.17
CA ALA A 186 1.26 -12.26 11.33
C ALA A 186 1.25 -13.79 11.46
N ILE A 187 1.52 -14.54 10.38
CA ILE A 187 1.54 -16.00 10.36
C ILE A 187 2.94 -16.56 10.61
N HIS A 188 3.96 -15.95 9.99
CA HIS A 188 5.28 -16.55 9.93
C HIS A 188 6.38 -15.74 10.66
N GLY A 189 6.14 -14.46 10.99
CA GLY A 189 7.07 -13.57 11.73
C GLY A 189 8.42 -13.32 11.04
N GLY A 190 8.60 -13.80 9.82
CA GLY A 190 9.84 -13.77 9.06
C GLY A 190 10.08 -12.45 8.34
N THR A 191 11.32 -12.21 7.94
CA THR A 191 11.68 -11.04 7.12
C THR A 191 11.46 -11.33 5.64
N LEU A 192 10.93 -10.34 4.90
CA LEU A 192 10.74 -10.41 3.44
C LEU A 192 12.04 -10.33 2.65
N SER A 193 13.18 -10.01 3.29
CA SER A 193 14.49 -10.06 2.62
C SER A 193 15.01 -11.48 2.40
N LYS A 194 14.37 -12.50 2.99
CA LYS A 194 14.76 -13.90 2.87
C LYS A 194 13.71 -14.69 2.07
N LYS A 195 14.18 -15.53 1.16
CA LYS A 195 13.38 -16.68 0.70
C LYS A 195 13.20 -17.62 1.90
N PRO A 196 12.01 -18.24 2.13
CA PRO A 196 10.84 -18.36 1.25
C PRO A 196 9.82 -17.20 1.27
N PHE A 197 9.87 -16.31 2.27
CA PHE A 197 8.78 -15.36 2.54
C PHE A 197 8.53 -14.32 1.45
N ALA A 198 9.58 -13.87 0.75
CA ALA A 198 9.42 -13.00 -0.42
C ALA A 198 8.56 -13.66 -1.52
N GLN A 199 8.76 -14.96 -1.75
CA GLN A 199 8.03 -15.71 -2.77
C GLN A 199 6.58 -15.97 -2.33
N LEU A 200 6.36 -16.25 -1.04
CA LEU A 200 5.02 -16.36 -0.48
C LEU A 200 4.23 -15.06 -0.70
N ARG A 201 4.81 -13.92 -0.33
CA ARG A 201 4.19 -12.60 -0.56
C ARG A 201 3.81 -12.41 -2.02
N ASP A 202 4.75 -12.63 -2.94
CA ASP A 202 4.50 -12.41 -4.37
C ASP A 202 3.37 -13.31 -4.89
N ARG A 203 3.32 -14.57 -4.45
CA ARG A 203 2.25 -15.50 -4.84
C ARG A 203 0.89 -15.12 -4.27
N VAL A 204 0.83 -14.75 -2.98
CA VAL A 204 -0.40 -14.27 -2.35
C VAL A 204 -0.88 -13.00 -3.06
N TRP A 205 0.03 -12.07 -3.32
CA TRP A 205 -0.29 -10.84 -4.04
C TRP A 205 -0.85 -11.12 -5.44
N MET A 206 -0.20 -11.97 -6.23
CA MET A 206 -0.68 -12.32 -7.58
C MET A 206 -2.02 -13.05 -7.54
N ALA A 207 -2.23 -13.94 -6.56
CA ALA A 207 -3.49 -14.65 -6.43
C ALA A 207 -4.64 -13.69 -6.07
N LEU A 208 -4.42 -12.76 -5.13
CA LEU A 208 -5.39 -11.72 -4.81
C LEU A 208 -5.63 -10.77 -5.98
N TRP A 209 -4.59 -10.39 -6.71
CA TRP A 209 -4.72 -9.53 -7.88
C TRP A 209 -5.52 -10.21 -9.00
N GLY A 210 -5.50 -11.54 -9.10
CA GLY A 210 -6.31 -12.29 -10.05
C GLY A 210 -7.80 -12.35 -9.72
N VAL A 211 -8.25 -11.75 -8.61
CA VAL A 211 -9.66 -11.67 -8.21
C VAL A 211 -10.27 -10.39 -8.79
N ASP A 212 -11.33 -10.53 -9.59
CA ASP A 212 -11.98 -9.42 -10.29
C ASP A 212 -12.47 -8.32 -9.34
N GLU A 213 -12.96 -8.68 -8.15
CA GLU A 213 -13.41 -7.72 -7.13
C GLU A 213 -12.26 -6.87 -6.59
N ILE A 214 -11.05 -7.44 -6.46
CA ILE A 214 -9.85 -6.70 -6.00
C ILE A 214 -9.42 -5.69 -7.07
N GLN A 215 -9.40 -6.10 -8.34
CA GLN A 215 -9.09 -5.17 -9.43
C GLN A 215 -10.17 -4.09 -9.56
N SER A 216 -11.45 -4.47 -9.47
CA SER A 216 -12.58 -3.55 -9.56
C SER A 216 -12.56 -2.51 -8.43
N ASP A 217 -12.24 -2.93 -7.20
CA ASP A 217 -12.03 -2.00 -6.08
C ASP A 217 -10.91 -1.00 -6.40
N PHE A 218 -9.75 -1.49 -6.86
CA PHE A 218 -8.64 -0.63 -7.22
C PHE A 218 -8.99 0.38 -8.32
N HIS A 219 -9.65 -0.07 -9.40
CA HIS A 219 -10.12 0.81 -10.48
C HIS A 219 -11.18 1.82 -10.01
N GLY A 220 -12.09 1.39 -9.14
CA GLY A 220 -13.08 2.25 -8.50
C GLY A 220 -12.43 3.36 -7.69
N ARG A 221 -11.41 3.03 -6.88
CA ARG A 221 -10.61 4.00 -6.11
C ARG A 221 -9.84 4.95 -7.02
N LEU A 222 -9.17 4.46 -8.06
CA LEU A 222 -8.50 5.30 -9.06
C LEU A 222 -9.46 6.34 -9.67
N THR A 223 -10.66 5.91 -10.03
CA THR A 223 -11.71 6.78 -10.59
C THR A 223 -12.16 7.81 -9.56
N ALA A 224 -12.41 7.39 -8.32
CA ALA A 224 -12.87 8.28 -7.24
C ALA A 224 -11.81 9.32 -6.83
N TYR A 225 -10.53 8.97 -6.87
CA TYR A 225 -9.44 9.90 -6.57
C TYR A 225 -9.20 10.91 -7.67
N ASN A 226 -9.49 10.54 -8.92
CA ASN A 226 -9.22 11.33 -10.12
C ASN A 226 -7.80 11.95 -10.08
N PRO A 227 -6.74 11.11 -10.06
CA PRO A 227 -5.37 11.58 -9.89
C PRO A 227 -4.92 12.44 -11.08
N ASP A 228 -4.15 13.49 -10.78
CA ASP A 228 -3.39 14.25 -11.78
C ASP A 228 -1.95 13.70 -11.92
N LEU A 229 -1.45 13.09 -10.86
CA LEU A 229 -0.10 12.52 -10.76
C LEU A 229 -0.15 11.19 -10.00
N ILE A 230 0.48 10.16 -10.54
CA ILE A 230 0.62 8.85 -9.90
C ILE A 230 2.10 8.50 -9.78
N LEU A 231 2.54 8.17 -8.56
CA LEU A 231 3.85 7.59 -8.27
C LEU A 231 3.66 6.10 -7.93
N ASN A 232 4.01 5.21 -8.86
CA ASN A 232 4.01 3.77 -8.62
C ASN A 232 5.31 3.34 -7.93
N GLY A 233 5.24 3.20 -6.60
CA GLY A 233 6.31 2.74 -5.71
C GLY A 233 6.25 1.24 -5.38
N CYS A 234 5.44 0.44 -6.07
CA CYS A 234 5.35 -1.00 -5.83
C CYS A 234 6.70 -1.72 -6.04
N THR A 235 6.90 -2.95 -5.54
CA THR A 235 8.11 -3.74 -5.83
C THR A 235 8.03 -4.41 -7.21
N SER A 236 9.05 -5.17 -7.66
CA SER A 236 9.21 -5.57 -9.07
C SER A 236 8.00 -6.26 -9.70
N VAL A 237 7.53 -7.38 -9.12
CA VAL A 237 6.40 -8.15 -9.66
C VAL A 237 5.09 -7.35 -9.57
N PRO A 238 4.67 -6.85 -8.40
CA PRO A 238 3.46 -6.01 -8.29
C PRO A 238 3.48 -4.77 -9.20
N LYS A 239 4.64 -4.12 -9.35
CA LYS A 239 4.76 -2.88 -10.15
C LYS A 239 4.34 -3.10 -11.60
N SER A 240 4.70 -4.24 -12.20
CA SER A 240 4.40 -4.48 -13.62
C SER A 240 2.90 -4.68 -13.84
N LEU A 241 2.22 -5.37 -12.94
CA LEU A 241 0.77 -5.60 -12.99
C LEU A 241 -0.01 -4.31 -12.69
N VAL A 242 0.47 -3.50 -11.75
CA VAL A 242 -0.10 -2.18 -11.47
C VAL A 242 0.10 -1.23 -12.65
N ASP A 243 1.27 -1.24 -13.29
CA ASP A 243 1.51 -0.44 -14.49
C ASP A 243 0.55 -0.83 -15.63
N GLU A 244 0.30 -2.12 -15.83
CA GLU A 244 -0.67 -2.61 -16.81
C GLU A 244 -2.08 -2.11 -16.51
N ALA A 245 -2.53 -2.20 -15.24
CA ALA A 245 -3.82 -1.65 -14.83
C ALA A 245 -3.92 -0.13 -15.04
N LEU A 246 -2.83 0.61 -14.78
CA LEU A 246 -2.78 2.05 -15.06
C LEU A 246 -2.87 2.35 -16.56
N ARG A 247 -2.22 1.56 -17.43
CA ARG A 247 -2.38 1.69 -18.89
C ARG A 247 -3.79 1.36 -19.35
N ALA A 248 -4.39 0.31 -18.81
CA ALA A 248 -5.76 -0.05 -19.14
C ALA A 248 -6.76 1.06 -18.74
N GLN A 249 -6.55 1.68 -17.58
CA GLN A 249 -7.42 2.75 -17.08
C GLN A 249 -7.25 4.08 -17.83
N TYR A 250 -6.01 4.45 -18.18
CA TYR A 250 -5.67 5.81 -18.62
C TYR A 250 -5.01 5.86 -20.01
N GLY A 251 -4.81 4.75 -20.69
CA GLY A 251 -4.19 4.71 -22.01
C GLY A 251 -5.03 5.44 -23.06
N GLY A 252 -4.36 6.18 -23.96
CA GLY A 252 -5.00 6.87 -25.08
C GLY A 252 -5.86 8.10 -24.72
N ASN A 253 -5.91 8.52 -23.45
CA ASN A 253 -6.64 9.72 -23.02
C ASN A 253 -5.69 10.91 -22.82
N SER A 254 -6.01 12.06 -23.42
CA SER A 254 -5.23 13.29 -23.31
C SER A 254 -5.28 13.93 -21.92
N GLU A 255 -6.29 13.60 -21.12
CA GLU A 255 -6.46 14.09 -19.74
C GLU A 255 -5.89 13.12 -18.69
N SER A 256 -5.10 12.13 -19.12
CA SER A 256 -4.57 11.12 -18.22
C SER A 256 -3.56 11.65 -17.20
N PRO A 257 -3.54 11.07 -15.99
CA PRO A 257 -2.55 11.41 -14.98
C PRO A 257 -1.14 11.24 -15.50
N TRP A 258 -0.25 12.02 -14.92
CA TRP A 258 1.16 11.80 -15.08
C TRP A 258 1.62 10.64 -14.24
N CYS A 259 2.04 9.56 -14.90
CA CYS A 259 2.47 8.35 -14.20
C CYS A 259 3.99 8.24 -14.19
N TYR A 260 4.56 8.00 -13.01
CA TYR A 260 5.99 7.72 -12.83
C TYR A 260 6.19 6.45 -12.02
N ARG A 261 7.20 5.68 -12.39
CA ARG A 261 7.78 4.64 -11.55
C ARG A 261 8.80 5.25 -10.60
N VAL A 262 8.77 4.82 -9.35
CA VAL A 262 9.76 5.15 -8.32
C VAL A 262 10.10 3.90 -7.52
N ALA A 263 11.22 3.88 -6.81
CA ALA A 263 11.47 2.81 -5.86
C ALA A 263 10.46 2.86 -4.69
N HIS A 264 10.30 1.75 -3.98
CA HIS A 264 9.46 1.72 -2.78
C HIS A 264 9.91 2.76 -1.75
N PRO A 265 8.99 3.46 -1.04
CA PRO A 265 9.38 4.55 -0.14
C PRO A 265 10.33 4.14 0.98
N TYR A 266 10.23 2.89 1.44
CA TYR A 266 11.22 2.30 2.36
C TYR A 266 12.67 2.45 1.87
N ALA A 267 12.92 2.48 0.56
CA ALA A 267 14.25 2.54 -0.03
C ALA A 267 14.75 3.96 -0.36
N TRP A 268 13.95 5.01 -0.10
CA TRP A 268 14.27 6.40 -0.48
C TRP A 268 15.43 7.03 0.30
N PHE A 269 15.93 6.38 1.35
CA PHE A 269 17.17 6.80 2.03
C PHE A 269 18.39 6.75 1.11
N THR A 270 18.34 5.98 0.02
CA THR A 270 19.39 5.95 -1.00
C THR A 270 19.06 6.92 -2.12
N PRO A 271 19.93 7.91 -2.45
CA PRO A 271 19.63 8.91 -3.47
C PRO A 271 19.19 8.39 -4.84
N GLY A 272 19.80 7.29 -5.30
CA GLY A 272 19.46 6.67 -6.59
C GLY A 272 18.03 6.12 -6.66
N ASN A 273 17.43 5.77 -5.52
CA ASN A 273 16.09 5.21 -5.42
C ASN A 273 14.98 6.27 -5.49
N ARG A 274 15.34 7.55 -5.49
CA ARG A 274 14.39 8.67 -5.63
C ARG A 274 14.20 9.13 -7.07
N ARG A 275 14.89 8.47 -8.02
CA ARG A 275 14.75 8.76 -9.44
C ARG A 275 13.37 8.34 -9.92
N LEU A 276 12.77 9.19 -10.75
CA LEU A 276 11.51 8.93 -11.41
C LEU A 276 11.75 8.50 -12.84
N THR A 277 11.05 7.45 -13.26
CA THR A 277 11.00 7.03 -14.66
C THR A 277 9.58 7.20 -15.15
N ARG A 278 9.38 8.02 -16.18
CA ARG A 278 8.04 8.22 -16.76
C ARG A 278 7.47 6.89 -17.23
N LEU A 279 6.22 6.61 -16.87
CA LEU A 279 5.43 5.51 -17.39
C LEU A 279 4.64 6.01 -18.60
N THR A 280 4.95 5.44 -19.76
CA THR A 280 4.20 5.60 -21.01
C THR A 280 2.89 4.83 -20.91
N LEU A 281 1.76 5.50 -21.17
CA LEU A 281 0.40 4.96 -21.02
C LEU A 281 -0.24 4.54 -22.35
N ASP A 282 0.31 5.02 -23.46
CA ASP A 282 -0.02 4.71 -24.85
C ASP A 282 0.60 3.38 -25.37
#